data_AF-A0A389MN71-F1
#
_entry.id   AF-A0A389MN71-F1
#
_cell.length_a   1.000
_cell.length_b   1.000
_cell.length_c   1.000
_cell.angle_alpha   90.00
_cell.angle_beta   90.00
_cell.angle_gamma   90.00
#
_symmetry.space_group_name_H-M   'P 1'
#
loop_
_entity.id
_entity.type
_entity.pdbx_description
1 polymer ?
#
loop_
_entity_poly.entity_id
_entity_poly.type
_entity_poly.pdbx_seq_one_letter_code
_entity_poly.pdbx_strand_id
1 'polypeptide(L)'
;MSSFAASLRSLLPGRYRERRPRVAVVRLSGVIGAVSPLRPGLSIGTVAGSLERAFGMRGLVAVALVVNSPGGSPAQSHLIHRRIRALAQEKGVPVIAFVEDAAASGGYMIACAADEIVADETSLVGSIGVVSAGFGFVGLLDKLGVERRVHTQGEAKAMLDPFRPEDPADLARLERIQRDVQEVFSGLVAERRPKLRSDGESLFSGAVWTGRQALALGLVDALGDVRSVMRARFGEKVDLRMVAEAKGSFVARLLRRTVPGGMGGGAGLGEDLVAAVSERAAWARYGL
;
A
#
# COMPACT_ATOMS: atom_id res chain seq x y z
N MET A 1 36.67 -17.42 -26.19
CA MET A 1 35.91 -18.69 -26.36
C MET A 1 34.61 -18.78 -25.53
N SER A 2 34.13 -17.73 -24.85
CA SER A 2 32.98 -17.84 -23.92
C SER A 2 31.59 -17.57 -24.53
N SER A 3 31.48 -16.83 -25.64
CA SER A 3 30.18 -16.47 -26.24
C SER A 3 29.47 -17.65 -26.92
N PHE A 4 30.22 -18.51 -27.61
CA PHE A 4 29.67 -19.66 -28.35
C PHE A 4 29.08 -20.73 -27.42
N ALA A 5 29.75 -21.02 -26.30
CA ALA A 5 29.29 -21.98 -25.29
C ALA A 5 28.02 -21.48 -24.54
N ALA A 6 27.86 -20.18 -24.35
CA ALA A 6 26.66 -19.59 -23.75
C ALA A 6 25.44 -19.70 -24.69
N SER A 7 25.65 -19.50 -26.00
CA SER A 7 24.61 -19.65 -27.02
C SER A 7 24.11 -21.11 -27.11
N LEU A 8 25.03 -22.09 -27.08
CA LEU A 8 24.69 -23.52 -27.10
C LEU A 8 23.92 -23.99 -25.86
N ARG A 9 24.18 -23.43 -24.67
CA ARG A 9 23.39 -23.71 -23.45
C ARG A 9 21.94 -23.24 -23.55
N SER A 10 21.65 -22.25 -24.40
CA SER A 10 20.27 -21.83 -24.68
C SER A 10 19.51 -22.84 -25.57
N LEU A 11 20.19 -23.76 -26.24
CA LEU A 11 19.53 -24.79 -27.07
C LEU A 11 19.27 -26.10 -26.31
N LEU A 12 19.76 -26.21 -25.07
CA LEU A 12 19.53 -27.39 -24.23
C LEU A 12 18.06 -27.48 -23.76
N PRO A 13 17.47 -28.68 -23.72
CA PRO A 13 16.17 -28.94 -23.11
C PRO A 13 16.10 -28.36 -21.69
N GLY A 14 14.96 -27.84 -21.27
CA GLY A 14 14.80 -27.12 -19.98
C GLY A 14 15.25 -27.89 -18.72
N ARG A 15 15.46 -29.21 -18.81
CA ARG A 15 16.03 -30.05 -17.76
C ARG A 15 17.55 -29.90 -17.56
N TYR A 16 18.28 -29.39 -18.55
CA TYR A 16 19.75 -29.24 -18.52
C TYR A 16 20.25 -27.78 -18.50
N ARG A 17 19.34 -26.81 -18.51
CA ARG A 17 19.69 -25.41 -18.25
C ARG A 17 19.86 -25.20 -16.75
N GLU A 18 20.95 -24.56 -16.33
CA GLU A 18 21.13 -24.07 -14.95
C GLU A 18 19.87 -23.28 -14.54
N ARG A 19 19.12 -23.80 -13.57
CA ARG A 19 17.93 -23.13 -13.03
C ARG A 19 18.41 -21.92 -12.23
N ARG A 20 18.27 -20.73 -12.82
CA ARG A 20 18.52 -19.47 -12.12
C ARG A 20 17.45 -19.28 -11.04
N PRO A 21 17.82 -18.96 -9.79
CA PRO A 21 16.87 -18.54 -8.78
C PRO A 21 15.99 -17.41 -9.32
N ARG A 22 14.66 -17.53 -9.16
CA ARG A 22 13.71 -16.55 -9.65
C ARG A 22 12.98 -15.89 -8.50
N VAL A 23 12.89 -14.57 -8.55
CA VAL A 23 12.11 -13.77 -7.59
C VAL A 23 11.04 -13.01 -8.38
N ALA A 24 9.78 -13.18 -8.00
CA ALA A 24 8.72 -12.32 -8.54
C ALA A 24 8.72 -10.99 -7.79
N VAL A 25 8.76 -9.88 -8.51
CA VAL A 25 8.77 -8.54 -7.93
C VAL A 25 7.42 -7.87 -8.21
N VAL A 26 6.66 -7.59 -7.15
CA VAL A 26 5.35 -6.92 -7.22
C VAL A 26 5.49 -5.53 -6.63
N ARG A 27 5.14 -4.50 -7.41
CA ARG A 27 5.15 -3.12 -6.93
C ARG A 27 3.78 -2.74 -6.40
N LEU A 28 3.74 -2.18 -5.19
CA LEU A 28 2.56 -1.72 -4.48
C LEU A 28 2.78 -0.23 -4.18
N SER A 29 2.41 0.62 -5.14
CA SER A 29 2.70 2.06 -5.11
C SER A 29 1.43 2.91 -5.07
N GLY A 30 1.45 3.97 -4.27
CA GLY A 30 0.39 4.98 -4.20
C GLY A 30 -0.54 4.85 -2.98
N VAL A 31 -1.57 5.71 -2.96
CA VAL A 31 -2.58 5.74 -1.89
C VAL A 31 -3.44 4.48 -1.92
N ILE A 32 -3.76 3.95 -0.73
CA ILE A 32 -4.59 2.76 -0.57
C ILE A 32 -6.07 3.15 -0.48
N GLY A 33 -6.91 2.58 -1.33
CA GLY A 33 -8.34 2.87 -1.44
C GLY A 33 -8.72 3.53 -2.76
N ALA A 34 -9.98 3.94 -2.85
CA ALA A 34 -10.48 4.63 -4.03
C ALA A 34 -9.97 6.08 -4.05
N VAL A 35 -9.27 6.46 -5.13
CA VAL A 35 -8.74 7.82 -5.33
C VAL A 35 -9.51 8.50 -6.47
N SER A 36 -9.64 7.85 -7.63
CA SER A 36 -10.51 8.29 -8.75
C SER A 36 -10.82 7.13 -9.72
N PRO A 37 -11.92 7.18 -10.50
CA PRO A 37 -12.20 6.22 -11.57
C PRO A 37 -11.12 6.10 -12.66
N LEU A 38 -10.27 7.12 -12.81
CA LEU A 38 -9.20 7.20 -13.82
C LEU A 38 -7.80 6.91 -13.24
N ARG A 39 -7.61 7.12 -11.94
CA ARG A 39 -6.40 6.75 -11.18
C ARG A 39 -6.79 5.84 -10.01
N PRO A 40 -6.92 4.53 -10.24
CA PRO A 40 -7.26 3.62 -9.16
C PRO A 40 -6.06 3.52 -8.20
N GLY A 41 -6.29 3.77 -6.92
CA GLY A 41 -5.30 3.51 -5.88
C GLY A 41 -5.11 2.01 -5.63
N LEU A 42 -4.30 1.69 -4.64
CA LEU A 42 -4.11 0.31 -4.21
C LEU A 42 -5.40 -0.20 -3.55
N SER A 43 -5.93 -1.29 -4.07
CA SER A 43 -7.08 -2.00 -3.50
C SER A 43 -6.90 -3.48 -3.76
N ILE A 44 -7.60 -4.33 -3.01
CA ILE A 44 -7.55 -5.78 -3.26
C ILE A 44 -7.95 -6.10 -4.71
N GLY A 45 -8.92 -5.39 -5.26
CA GLY A 45 -9.37 -5.59 -6.64
C GLY A 45 -8.31 -5.25 -7.70
N THR A 46 -7.44 -4.25 -7.43
CA THR A 46 -6.39 -3.85 -8.38
C THR A 46 -5.15 -4.75 -8.27
N VAL A 47 -4.82 -5.23 -7.07
CA VAL A 47 -3.56 -5.97 -6.85
C VAL A 47 -3.73 -7.49 -6.88
N ALA A 48 -4.92 -8.06 -6.62
CA ALA A 48 -5.13 -9.50 -6.48
C ALA A 48 -4.59 -10.31 -7.66
N GLY A 49 -4.90 -9.91 -8.90
CA GLY A 49 -4.43 -10.61 -10.10
C GLY A 49 -2.90 -10.56 -10.27
N SER A 50 -2.25 -9.46 -9.84
CA SER A 50 -0.78 -9.37 -9.87
C SER A 50 -0.14 -10.27 -8.80
N LEU A 51 -0.74 -10.33 -7.60
CA LEU A 51 -0.30 -11.23 -6.53
C LEU A 51 -0.44 -12.70 -6.97
N GLU A 52 -1.59 -13.08 -7.53
CA GLU A 52 -1.80 -14.46 -8.03
C GLU A 52 -0.78 -14.85 -9.10
N ARG A 53 -0.49 -13.95 -10.06
CA ARG A 53 0.56 -14.19 -11.05
C ARG A 53 1.95 -14.30 -10.43
N ALA A 54 2.24 -13.46 -9.43
CA ALA A 54 3.52 -13.47 -8.73
C ALA A 54 3.75 -14.80 -8.03
N PHE A 55 2.80 -15.25 -7.21
CA PHE A 55 2.89 -16.50 -6.46
C PHE A 55 2.69 -17.76 -7.34
N GLY A 56 2.10 -17.62 -8.52
CA GLY A 56 1.92 -18.71 -9.50
C GLY A 56 3.14 -19.00 -10.38
N MET A 57 4.22 -18.21 -10.31
CA MET A 57 5.39 -18.46 -11.16
C MET A 57 6.12 -19.75 -10.75
N ARG A 58 6.54 -20.54 -11.76
CA ARG A 58 7.34 -21.75 -11.52
C ARG A 58 8.78 -21.38 -11.16
N GLY A 59 9.34 -22.12 -10.20
CA GLY A 59 10.74 -22.01 -9.78
C GLY A 59 11.05 -20.76 -8.96
N LEU A 60 10.05 -20.22 -8.27
CA LEU A 60 10.26 -19.11 -7.33
C LEU A 60 11.09 -19.55 -6.14
N VAL A 61 12.03 -18.70 -5.75
CA VAL A 61 12.72 -18.79 -4.46
C VAL A 61 12.19 -17.78 -3.45
N ALA A 62 11.55 -16.69 -3.92
CA ALA A 62 10.91 -15.67 -3.09
C ALA A 62 9.93 -14.81 -3.91
N VAL A 63 9.06 -14.08 -3.20
CA VAL A 63 8.33 -12.92 -3.73
C VAL A 63 8.86 -11.65 -3.05
N ALA A 64 9.26 -10.67 -3.85
CA ALA A 64 9.65 -9.36 -3.39
C ALA A 64 8.50 -8.37 -3.58
N LEU A 65 8.04 -7.73 -2.50
CA LEU A 65 7.05 -6.67 -2.52
C LEU A 65 7.76 -5.33 -2.44
N VAL A 66 7.69 -4.52 -3.48
CA VAL A 66 8.23 -3.15 -3.48
C VAL A 66 7.10 -2.22 -3.06
N VAL A 67 7.14 -1.72 -1.83
CA VAL A 67 6.10 -0.90 -1.22
C VAL A 67 6.51 0.57 -1.26
N ASN A 68 5.65 1.41 -1.83
CA ASN A 68 5.80 2.85 -1.81
C ASN A 68 4.43 3.52 -1.60
N SER A 69 4.02 3.68 -0.35
CA SER A 69 2.66 4.10 -0.01
C SER A 69 2.61 4.98 1.26
N PRO A 70 1.86 6.10 1.22
CA PRO A 70 1.60 6.94 2.39
C PRO A 70 0.52 6.34 3.30
N GLY A 71 -0.08 5.22 2.91
CA GLY A 71 -1.22 4.60 3.57
C GLY A 71 -2.55 4.89 2.86
N GLY A 72 -3.64 4.84 3.64
CA GLY A 72 -5.01 5.05 3.14
C GLY A 72 -6.01 4.17 3.87
N SER A 73 -6.94 3.56 3.12
CA SER A 73 -8.04 2.76 3.66
C SER A 73 -7.54 1.59 4.54
N PRO A 74 -7.93 1.53 5.83
CA PRO A 74 -7.56 0.43 6.73
C PRO A 74 -8.08 -0.93 6.22
N ALA A 75 -9.32 -0.98 5.73
CA ALA A 75 -9.93 -2.19 5.23
C ALA A 75 -9.20 -2.74 3.99
N GLN A 76 -8.86 -1.89 3.02
CA GLN A 76 -8.12 -2.33 1.83
C GLN A 76 -6.70 -2.77 2.18
N SER A 77 -6.03 -2.05 3.09
CA SER A 77 -4.69 -2.42 3.58
C SER A 77 -4.71 -3.81 4.22
N HIS A 78 -5.69 -4.08 5.07
CA HIS A 78 -5.86 -5.37 5.75
C HIS A 78 -6.22 -6.50 4.79
N LEU A 79 -7.08 -6.26 3.80
CA LEU A 79 -7.43 -7.24 2.77
C LEU A 79 -6.22 -7.63 1.92
N ILE A 80 -5.41 -6.64 1.51
CA ILE A 80 -4.17 -6.88 0.76
C ILE A 80 -3.18 -7.68 1.61
N HIS A 81 -2.97 -7.28 2.87
CA HIS A 81 -2.13 -8.01 3.81
C HIS A 81 -2.54 -9.49 3.91
N ARG A 82 -3.83 -9.76 4.17
CA ARG A 82 -4.34 -11.12 4.29
C ARG A 82 -4.18 -11.92 3.01
N ARG A 83 -4.38 -11.30 1.84
CA ARG A 83 -4.20 -11.99 0.55
C ARG A 83 -2.74 -12.40 0.32
N ILE A 84 -1.79 -11.52 0.65
CA ILE A 84 -0.36 -11.84 0.57
C ILE A 84 -0.02 -13.02 1.50
N ARG A 85 -0.46 -12.97 2.76
CA ARG A 85 -0.21 -14.06 3.73
C ARG A 85 -0.81 -15.38 3.30
N ALA A 86 -2.06 -15.37 2.82
CA ALA A 86 -2.72 -16.57 2.32
C ALA A 86 -1.95 -17.20 1.16
N LEU A 87 -1.52 -16.40 0.17
CA LEU A 87 -0.74 -16.89 -0.97
C LEU A 87 0.65 -17.40 -0.55
N ALA A 88 1.32 -16.71 0.38
CA ALA A 88 2.61 -17.14 0.91
C ALA A 88 2.51 -18.51 1.61
N GLN A 89 1.48 -18.70 2.43
CA GLN A 89 1.22 -19.96 3.12
C GLN A 89 0.82 -21.07 2.14
N GLU A 90 -0.09 -20.80 1.21
CA GLU A 90 -0.56 -21.78 0.22
C GLU A 90 0.58 -22.27 -0.68
N LYS A 91 1.49 -21.38 -1.08
CA LYS A 91 2.60 -21.72 -1.99
C LYS A 91 3.89 -22.10 -1.28
N GLY A 92 4.00 -21.87 0.02
CA GLY A 92 5.23 -22.08 0.78
C GLY A 92 6.41 -21.24 0.29
N VAL A 93 6.16 -20.02 -0.17
CA VAL A 93 7.18 -19.12 -0.75
C VAL A 93 7.44 -17.96 0.21
N PRO A 94 8.71 -17.66 0.57
CA PRO A 94 9.03 -16.55 1.44
C PRO A 94 8.75 -15.21 0.77
N VAL A 95 8.28 -14.24 1.56
CA VAL A 95 7.95 -12.89 1.11
C VAL A 95 8.89 -11.88 1.77
N ILE A 96 9.46 -11.00 0.97
CA ILE A 96 10.36 -9.94 1.43
C ILE A 96 9.79 -8.60 0.95
N ALA A 97 9.50 -7.69 1.88
CA ALA A 97 9.10 -6.33 1.54
C ALA A 97 10.33 -5.43 1.43
N PHE A 98 10.30 -4.53 0.45
CA PHE A 98 11.28 -3.48 0.20
C PHE A 98 10.54 -2.16 0.21
N VAL A 99 10.90 -1.29 1.15
CA VAL A 99 10.35 0.06 1.25
C VAL A 99 11.16 1.01 0.38
N GLU A 100 10.49 1.76 -0.49
CA GLU A 100 11.10 2.87 -1.24
C GLU A 100 10.97 4.17 -0.45
N ASP A 101 10.22 5.17 -0.92
CA ASP A 101 10.14 6.46 -0.22
C ASP A 101 9.40 6.29 1.12
N ALA A 102 8.26 5.59 1.12
CA ALA A 102 7.53 5.31 2.35
C ALA A 102 6.78 3.97 2.36
N ALA A 103 6.67 3.39 3.55
CA ALA A 103 5.64 2.42 3.90
C ALA A 103 5.05 2.87 5.23
N ALA A 104 4.12 3.82 5.15
CA ALA A 104 3.48 4.46 6.30
C ALA A 104 2.01 4.06 6.43
N SER A 105 1.51 3.97 7.67
CA SER A 105 0.11 3.65 7.98
C SER A 105 -0.32 2.34 7.28
N GLY A 106 -1.37 2.37 6.45
CA GLY A 106 -1.79 1.22 5.65
C GLY A 106 -0.68 0.60 4.78
N GLY A 107 0.29 1.39 4.31
CA GLY A 107 1.46 0.90 3.59
C GLY A 107 2.36 0.03 4.47
N TYR A 108 2.56 0.42 5.74
CA TYR A 108 3.27 -0.38 6.72
C TYR A 108 2.52 -1.68 7.06
N MET A 109 1.18 -1.61 7.16
CA MET A 109 0.34 -2.80 7.35
C MET A 109 0.54 -3.82 6.22
N ILE A 110 0.62 -3.36 4.97
CA ILE A 110 0.92 -4.22 3.82
C ILE A 110 2.35 -4.77 3.91
N ALA A 111 3.35 -3.94 4.26
CA ALA A 111 4.73 -4.39 4.41
C ALA A 111 4.87 -5.49 5.48
N CYS A 112 4.11 -5.41 6.58
CA CYS A 112 4.06 -6.44 7.63
C CYS A 112 3.52 -7.81 7.15
N ALA A 113 2.95 -7.90 5.94
CA ALA A 113 2.61 -9.18 5.33
C ALA A 113 3.85 -9.95 4.89
N ALA A 114 5.01 -9.32 4.74
CA ALA A 114 6.26 -9.99 4.45
C ALA A 114 6.80 -10.75 5.68
N ASP A 115 7.68 -11.71 5.44
CA ASP A 115 8.46 -12.39 6.48
C ASP A 115 9.68 -11.54 6.90
N GLU A 116 10.15 -10.68 6.01
CA GLU A 116 11.23 -9.73 6.25
C GLU A 116 10.89 -8.38 5.60
N ILE A 117 11.20 -7.27 6.28
CA ILE A 117 11.08 -5.91 5.74
C ILE A 117 12.47 -5.29 5.63
N VAL A 118 12.82 -4.85 4.42
CA VAL A 118 14.03 -4.11 4.11
C VAL A 118 13.63 -2.69 3.72
N ALA A 119 14.38 -1.69 4.17
CA ALA A 119 14.13 -0.29 3.82
C ALA A 119 15.43 0.42 3.42
N ASP A 120 15.35 1.49 2.63
CA ASP A 120 16.47 2.42 2.53
C ASP A 120 16.70 3.13 3.88
N GLU A 121 17.91 3.62 4.14
CA GLU A 121 18.22 4.35 5.37
C GLU A 121 17.31 5.56 5.61
N THR A 122 16.85 6.18 4.53
CA THR A 122 16.03 7.40 4.51
C THR A 122 14.55 7.15 4.25
N SER A 123 14.17 5.90 3.93
CA SER A 123 12.75 5.51 3.82
C SER A 123 11.97 5.86 5.08
N LEU A 124 10.72 6.27 4.92
CA LEU A 124 9.82 6.54 6.03
C LEU A 124 8.92 5.33 6.31
N VAL A 125 8.95 4.82 7.52
CA VAL A 125 8.13 3.67 7.95
C VAL A 125 7.42 3.94 9.27
N GLY A 126 6.41 3.13 9.57
CA GLY A 126 5.59 3.29 10.77
C GLY A 126 4.30 4.03 10.44
N SER A 127 4.06 5.17 11.10
CA SER A 127 2.75 5.82 11.15
C SER A 127 1.65 4.85 11.60
N ILE A 128 1.94 4.08 12.66
CA ILE A 128 1.04 3.05 13.18
C ILE A 128 -0.03 3.74 14.03
N GLY A 129 -1.12 4.13 13.38
CA GLY A 129 -2.19 4.92 13.95
C GLY A 129 -3.39 5.00 13.00
N VAL A 130 -4.52 5.44 13.53
CA VAL A 130 -5.76 5.70 12.79
C VAL A 130 -6.10 7.18 12.96
N VAL A 131 -6.46 7.85 11.86
CA VAL A 131 -6.85 9.26 11.89
C VAL A 131 -8.11 9.47 11.06
N SER A 132 -8.97 10.36 11.55
CA SER A 132 -10.04 10.99 10.77
C SER A 132 -9.78 12.49 10.78
N ALA A 133 -9.80 13.13 9.61
CA ALA A 133 -9.51 14.56 9.49
C ALA A 133 -10.51 15.21 8.54
N GLY A 134 -10.90 16.44 8.88
CA GLY A 134 -11.84 17.26 8.11
C GLY A 134 -11.81 18.70 8.60
N PHE A 135 -12.66 19.53 8.00
CA PHE A 135 -12.83 20.93 8.39
C PHE A 135 -14.25 21.17 8.90
N GLY A 136 -14.40 22.07 9.87
CA GLY A 136 -15.68 22.65 10.24
C GLY A 136 -15.92 23.99 9.52
N PHE A 137 -17.11 24.20 8.98
CA PHE A 137 -17.50 25.41 8.23
C PHE A 137 -18.61 26.23 8.90
N VAL A 138 -18.98 25.90 10.13
CA VAL A 138 -20.08 26.54 10.88
C VAL A 138 -19.94 28.07 10.90
N GLY A 139 -18.77 28.59 11.28
CA GLY A 139 -18.52 30.03 11.32
C GLY A 139 -18.42 30.70 9.94
N LEU A 140 -18.18 29.93 8.87
CA LEU A 140 -18.19 30.45 7.50
C LEU A 140 -19.64 30.61 6.99
N LEU A 141 -20.49 29.59 7.24
CA LEU A 141 -21.92 29.63 6.90
C LEU A 141 -22.62 30.81 7.54
N ASP A 142 -22.38 31.04 8.83
CA ASP A 142 -22.95 32.16 9.60
C ASP A 142 -22.58 33.52 8.97
N LYS A 143 -21.30 33.72 8.64
CA LYS A 143 -20.81 34.94 7.97
C LYS A 143 -21.42 35.17 6.59
N LEU A 144 -21.77 34.11 5.87
CA LEU A 144 -22.35 34.18 4.53
C LEU A 144 -23.89 34.19 4.55
N GLY A 145 -24.52 34.10 5.72
CA GLY A 145 -25.97 34.01 5.86
C GLY A 145 -26.56 32.72 5.28
N VAL A 146 -25.79 31.64 5.22
CA VAL A 146 -26.22 30.36 4.66
C VAL A 146 -26.73 29.43 5.77
N GLU A 147 -27.98 28.99 5.63
CA GLU A 147 -28.62 28.08 6.59
C GLU A 147 -28.47 26.61 6.17
N ARG A 148 -27.94 25.77 7.07
CA ARG A 148 -27.83 24.32 6.86
C ARG A 148 -29.10 23.60 7.33
N ARG A 149 -29.86 23.01 6.41
CA ARG A 149 -31.05 22.19 6.72
C ARG A 149 -30.80 20.70 6.52
N VAL A 150 -30.91 19.90 7.59
CA VAL A 150 -30.67 18.45 7.59
C VAL A 150 -31.86 17.72 8.16
N HIS A 151 -32.36 16.72 7.43
CA HIS A 151 -33.39 15.79 7.91
C HIS A 151 -32.87 14.37 7.72
N THR A 152 -32.74 13.62 8.81
CA THR A 152 -32.15 12.27 8.80
C THR A 152 -33.00 11.31 9.61
N GLN A 153 -32.92 10.02 9.24
CA GLN A 153 -33.45 8.91 10.03
C GLN A 153 -32.30 8.07 10.58
N GLY A 154 -32.29 7.85 11.89
CA GLY A 154 -31.18 7.24 12.63
C GLY A 154 -30.26 8.29 13.26
N GLU A 155 -30.01 8.14 14.56
CA GLU A 155 -29.35 9.16 15.40
C GLU A 155 -27.94 9.53 14.92
N ALA A 156 -27.17 8.57 14.40
CA ALA A 156 -25.78 8.77 13.97
C ALA A 156 -25.63 9.14 12.48
N LYS A 157 -26.73 9.35 11.73
CA LYS A 157 -26.67 9.44 10.26
C LYS A 157 -26.14 10.79 9.73
N ALA A 158 -26.05 11.79 10.61
CA ALA A 158 -25.42 13.09 10.35
C ALA A 158 -24.10 13.26 11.13
N MET A 159 -23.53 12.18 11.65
CA MET A 159 -22.25 12.21 12.35
C MET A 159 -21.15 12.75 11.44
N LEU A 160 -20.26 13.59 11.97
CA LEU A 160 -19.18 14.26 11.23
C LEU A 160 -19.67 15.20 10.10
N ASP A 161 -20.88 15.76 10.21
CA ASP A 161 -21.32 16.82 9.30
C ASP A 161 -20.43 18.07 9.50
N PRO A 162 -19.62 18.48 8.51
CA PRO A 162 -18.69 19.61 8.64
C PRO A 162 -19.41 20.96 8.77
N PHE A 163 -20.73 20.99 8.56
CA PHE A 163 -21.57 22.18 8.65
C PHE A 163 -22.30 22.31 9.99
N ARG A 164 -22.02 21.43 10.95
CA ARG A 164 -22.58 21.47 12.31
C ARG A 164 -21.45 21.54 13.36
N PRO A 165 -21.72 22.09 14.55
CA PRO A 165 -20.81 21.94 15.69
C PRO A 165 -20.59 20.46 16.01
N GLU A 166 -19.41 20.13 16.55
CA GLU A 166 -19.12 18.77 16.99
C GLU A 166 -20.01 18.38 18.18
N ASP A 167 -20.55 17.16 18.14
CA ASP A 167 -21.31 16.56 19.23
C ASP A 167 -20.40 15.60 20.02
N PRO A 168 -20.24 15.76 21.34
CA PRO A 168 -19.46 14.83 22.17
C PRO A 168 -19.86 13.36 22.03
N ALA A 169 -21.14 13.05 21.81
CA ALA A 169 -21.61 11.68 21.61
C ALA A 169 -21.12 11.08 20.30
N ASP A 170 -21.05 11.91 19.25
CA ASP A 170 -20.51 11.56 17.94
C ASP A 170 -19.00 11.37 17.99
N LEU A 171 -18.29 12.24 18.72
CA LEU A 171 -16.85 12.10 18.96
C LEU A 171 -16.53 10.81 19.70
N ALA A 172 -17.28 10.50 20.77
CA ALA A 172 -17.12 9.25 21.50
C ALA A 172 -17.40 8.01 20.62
N ARG A 173 -18.36 8.12 19.68
CA ARG A 173 -18.63 7.05 18.70
C ARG A 173 -17.49 6.87 17.70
N LEU A 174 -16.97 7.97 17.16
CA LEU A 174 -15.81 7.95 16.27
C LEU A 174 -14.58 7.34 16.96
N GLU A 175 -14.32 7.73 18.20
CA GLU A 175 -13.19 7.24 18.97
C GLU A 175 -13.26 5.73 19.22
N ARG A 176 -14.47 5.17 19.49
CA ARG A 176 -14.65 3.71 19.57
C ARG A 176 -14.31 3.02 18.25
N ILE A 177 -14.80 3.54 17.13
CA ILE A 177 -14.49 2.99 15.80
C ILE A 177 -12.98 3.05 15.52
N GLN A 178 -12.31 4.15 15.87
CA GLN A 178 -10.87 4.29 15.68
C GLN A 178 -10.07 3.33 16.57
N ARG A 179 -10.49 3.13 17.83
CA ARG A 179 -9.87 2.13 18.72
C ARG A 179 -9.97 0.73 18.16
N ASP A 180 -11.14 0.30 17.68
CA ASP A 180 -11.31 -1.04 17.10
C ASP A 180 -10.34 -1.26 15.92
N VAL A 181 -10.19 -0.26 15.04
CA VAL A 181 -9.25 -0.33 13.91
C VAL A 181 -7.79 -0.31 14.40
N GLN A 182 -7.48 0.52 15.41
CA GLN A 182 -6.15 0.61 16.00
C GLN A 182 -5.73 -0.71 16.62
N GLU A 183 -6.60 -1.38 17.37
CA GLU A 183 -6.33 -2.67 18.01
C GLU A 183 -5.97 -3.75 16.98
N VAL A 184 -6.72 -3.81 15.87
CA VAL A 184 -6.40 -4.72 14.75
C VAL A 184 -5.03 -4.40 14.17
N PHE A 185 -4.71 -3.12 13.97
CA PHE A 185 -3.42 -2.73 13.38
C PHE A 185 -2.25 -3.01 14.33
N SER A 186 -2.33 -2.59 15.59
CA SER A 186 -1.27 -2.83 16.58
C SER A 186 -1.06 -4.31 16.84
N GLY A 187 -2.15 -5.10 16.92
CA GLY A 187 -2.08 -6.56 17.10
C GLY A 187 -1.37 -7.24 15.93
N LEU A 188 -1.71 -6.86 14.69
CA LEU A 188 -1.06 -7.35 13.49
C LEU A 188 0.44 -7.00 13.46
N VAL A 189 0.79 -5.76 13.80
CA VAL A 189 2.20 -5.34 13.84
C VAL A 189 2.97 -6.10 14.91
N ALA A 190 2.41 -6.25 16.11
CA ALA A 190 3.03 -7.00 17.20
C ALA A 190 3.24 -8.48 16.85
N GLU A 191 2.27 -9.13 16.20
CA GLU A 191 2.38 -10.51 15.73
C GLU A 191 3.50 -10.66 14.69
N ARG A 192 3.57 -9.74 13.72
CA ARG A 192 4.49 -9.85 12.58
C ARG A 192 5.88 -9.32 12.89
N ARG A 193 6.04 -8.51 13.93
CA ARG A 193 7.30 -7.91 14.34
C ARG A 193 7.64 -8.33 15.79
N PRO A 194 8.06 -9.58 16.03
CA PRO A 194 8.39 -10.05 17.39
C PRO A 194 9.64 -9.37 18.00
N LYS A 195 10.41 -8.63 17.19
CA LYS A 195 11.63 -7.92 17.60
C LYS A 195 11.40 -6.45 17.93
N LEU A 196 10.14 -6.00 18.05
CA LEU A 196 9.84 -4.61 18.38
C LEU A 196 10.48 -4.21 19.71
N ARG A 197 11.05 -3.01 19.72
CA ARG A 197 11.66 -2.40 20.90
C ARG A 197 11.08 -1.01 21.05
N SER A 198 10.51 -0.72 22.21
CA SER A 198 10.14 0.64 22.60
C SER A 198 11.27 1.21 23.44
N ASP A 199 11.66 2.44 23.14
CA ASP A 199 12.64 3.26 23.86
C ASP A 199 11.98 4.19 24.89
N GLY A 200 10.74 3.89 25.29
CA GLY A 200 9.94 4.68 26.23
C GLY A 200 8.76 5.39 25.55
N GLU A 201 8.82 5.59 24.23
CA GLU A 201 7.68 6.04 23.44
C GLU A 201 6.89 4.87 22.84
N SER A 202 5.57 5.03 22.76
CA SER A 202 4.71 4.02 22.13
C SER A 202 4.95 3.99 20.62
N LEU A 203 5.35 2.83 20.10
CA LEU A 203 5.45 2.58 18.65
C LEU A 203 4.09 2.68 17.94
N PHE A 204 3.00 2.69 18.70
CA PHE A 204 1.61 2.75 18.21
C PHE A 204 1.01 4.16 18.33
N SER A 205 1.86 5.19 18.41
CA SER A 205 1.47 6.60 18.54
C SER A 205 1.09 7.28 17.21
N GLY A 206 1.36 6.64 16.06
CA GLY A 206 1.25 7.26 14.75
C GLY A 206 2.49 8.02 14.29
N ALA A 207 3.60 7.99 15.05
CA ALA A 207 4.87 8.56 14.63
C ALA A 207 5.47 7.82 13.41
N VAL A 208 6.35 8.51 12.68
CA VAL A 208 7.14 7.95 11.57
C VAL A 208 8.62 7.92 11.93
N TRP A 209 9.32 6.94 11.40
CA TRP A 209 10.75 6.76 11.61
C TRP A 209 11.45 6.55 10.27
N THR A 210 12.67 7.06 10.18
CA THR A 210 13.58 6.71 9.08
C THR A 210 13.92 5.23 9.12
N GLY A 211 14.32 4.63 8.00
CA GLY A 211 14.74 3.21 7.95
C GLY A 211 15.81 2.89 8.98
N ARG A 212 16.77 3.81 9.20
CA ARG A 212 17.81 3.66 10.23
C ARG A 212 17.24 3.56 11.65
N GLN A 213 16.33 4.45 12.01
CA GLN A 213 15.65 4.42 13.33
C GLN A 213 14.76 3.18 13.46
N ALA A 214 14.01 2.87 12.40
CA ALA A 214 13.11 1.73 12.34
C ALA A 214 13.83 0.39 12.53
N LEU A 215 15.07 0.26 12.03
CA LEU A 215 15.89 -0.93 12.27
C LEU A 215 16.20 -1.10 13.75
N ALA A 216 16.57 -0.01 14.45
CA ALA A 216 16.85 -0.04 15.88
C ALA A 216 15.60 -0.44 16.70
N LEU A 217 14.44 0.07 16.30
CA LEU A 217 13.13 -0.21 16.91
C LEU A 217 12.54 -1.58 16.52
N GLY A 218 13.15 -2.30 15.56
CA GLY A 218 12.67 -3.59 15.08
C GLY A 218 11.47 -3.53 14.13
N LEU A 219 11.11 -2.32 13.67
CA LEU A 219 10.06 -2.07 12.68
C LEU A 219 10.47 -2.58 11.28
N VAL A 220 11.76 -2.62 10.99
CA VAL A 220 12.32 -3.28 9.80
C VAL A 220 13.41 -4.28 10.23
N ASP A 221 13.80 -5.17 9.33
CA ASP A 221 14.80 -6.22 9.59
C ASP A 221 16.19 -5.87 9.07
N ALA A 222 16.26 -5.12 7.97
CA ALA A 222 17.51 -4.78 7.32
C ALA A 222 17.41 -3.46 6.54
N LEU A 223 18.57 -2.96 6.14
CA LEU A 223 18.70 -1.79 5.28
C LEU A 223 19.19 -2.22 3.89
N GLY A 224 18.68 -1.60 2.83
CA GLY A 224 19.12 -1.80 1.45
C GLY A 224 17.99 -1.78 0.41
N ASP A 225 18.35 -2.08 -0.83
CA ASP A 225 17.43 -2.09 -1.97
C ASP A 225 17.16 -3.49 -2.52
N VAL A 226 16.05 -3.64 -3.25
CA VAL A 226 15.60 -4.91 -3.83
C VAL A 226 16.66 -5.59 -4.69
N ARG A 227 17.46 -4.83 -5.47
CA ARG A 227 18.42 -5.43 -6.39
C ARG A 227 19.63 -5.94 -5.64
N SER A 228 20.20 -5.12 -4.77
CA SER A 228 21.41 -5.48 -4.01
C SER A 228 21.14 -6.65 -3.05
N VAL A 229 20.03 -6.59 -2.30
CA VAL A 229 19.69 -7.65 -1.34
C VAL A 229 19.36 -8.97 -2.03
N MET A 230 18.60 -8.95 -3.13
CA MET A 230 18.26 -10.19 -3.83
C MET A 230 19.48 -10.83 -4.50
N ARG A 231 20.43 -10.03 -5.01
CA ARG A 231 21.69 -10.55 -5.57
C ARG A 231 22.61 -11.12 -4.50
N ALA A 232 22.73 -10.44 -3.37
CA ALA A 232 23.50 -10.94 -2.23
C ALA A 232 22.95 -12.28 -1.72
N ARG A 233 21.61 -12.41 -1.64
CA ARG A 233 20.95 -13.61 -1.09
C ARG A 233 20.86 -14.78 -2.08
N PHE A 234 20.59 -14.51 -3.36
CA PHE A 234 20.29 -15.55 -4.37
C PHE A 234 21.30 -15.61 -5.52
N GLY A 235 22.38 -14.83 -5.44
CA GLY A 235 23.47 -14.76 -6.41
C GLY A 235 23.27 -13.71 -7.50
N GLU A 236 24.37 -13.27 -8.11
CA GLU A 236 24.41 -12.21 -9.14
C GLU A 236 23.51 -12.46 -10.36
N LYS A 237 23.20 -13.73 -10.64
CA LYS A 237 22.38 -14.14 -11.79
C LYS A 237 20.89 -14.35 -11.44
N VAL A 238 20.44 -13.94 -10.26
CA VAL A 238 19.03 -14.02 -9.85
C VAL A 238 18.13 -13.33 -10.90
N ASP A 239 17.05 -14.00 -11.25
CA ASP A 239 16.06 -13.55 -12.23
C ASP A 239 14.96 -12.77 -11.50
N LEU A 240 15.12 -11.44 -11.42
CA LEU A 240 14.11 -10.53 -10.86
C LEU A 240 13.02 -10.26 -11.90
N ARG A 241 11.87 -10.95 -11.75
CA ARG A 241 10.75 -10.86 -12.67
C ARG A 241 9.70 -9.88 -12.16
N MET A 242 9.72 -8.68 -12.73
CA MET A 242 8.66 -7.70 -12.51
C MET A 242 7.31 -8.27 -12.95
N VAL A 243 6.35 -8.28 -12.05
CA VAL A 243 4.97 -8.66 -12.35
C VAL A 243 4.24 -7.42 -12.80
N ALA A 244 3.87 -7.37 -14.08
CA ALA A 244 3.06 -6.29 -14.58
C ALA A 244 1.73 -6.22 -13.82
N GLU A 245 1.30 -5.02 -13.46
CA GLU A 245 -0.07 -4.79 -12.99
C GLU A 245 -1.06 -5.28 -14.05
N ALA A 246 -2.21 -5.78 -13.61
CA ALA A 246 -3.28 -6.12 -14.53
C ALA A 246 -3.89 -4.82 -15.09
N LYS A 247 -3.21 -4.21 -16.07
CA LYS A 247 -3.79 -3.07 -16.79
C LYS A 247 -5.02 -3.62 -17.52
N GLY A 248 -6.19 -3.04 -17.23
CA GLY A 248 -7.42 -3.34 -17.95
C GLY A 248 -7.16 -3.27 -19.46
N SER A 249 -7.81 -4.17 -20.21
CA SER A 249 -7.58 -4.33 -21.66
C SER A 249 -7.53 -2.96 -22.35
N PHE A 250 -6.53 -2.76 -23.21
CA PHE A 250 -6.42 -1.57 -24.05
C PHE A 250 -7.73 -1.32 -24.82
N VAL A 251 -8.43 -2.40 -25.19
CA VAL A 251 -9.76 -2.39 -25.83
C VAL A 251 -10.83 -1.83 -24.89
N ALA A 252 -10.83 -2.20 -23.61
CA ALA A 252 -11.77 -1.64 -22.63
C ALA A 252 -11.53 -0.14 -22.42
N ARG A 253 -10.28 0.30 -22.42
CA ARG A 253 -9.91 1.73 -22.33
C ARG A 253 -10.27 2.52 -23.60
N LEU A 254 -10.17 1.89 -24.76
CA LEU A 254 -10.56 2.49 -26.05
C LEU A 254 -12.08 2.55 -26.20
N LEU A 255 -12.79 1.47 -25.86
CA LEU A 255 -14.26 1.41 -25.89
C LEU A 255 -14.89 2.41 -24.93
N ARG A 256 -14.32 2.59 -23.73
CA ARG A 256 -14.75 3.62 -22.77
C ARG A 256 -14.54 5.05 -23.31
N ARG A 257 -13.72 5.23 -24.34
CA ARG A 257 -13.46 6.50 -25.04
C ARG A 257 -14.30 6.67 -26.31
N THR A 258 -14.92 5.61 -26.84
CA THR A 258 -15.66 5.63 -28.11
C THR A 258 -17.17 5.48 -27.97
N VAL A 259 -17.74 5.43 -26.76
CA VAL A 259 -19.21 5.51 -26.58
C VAL A 259 -19.66 6.97 -26.81
N PRO A 260 -20.36 7.30 -27.91
CA PRO A 260 -20.89 8.64 -28.14
C PRO A 260 -22.14 8.78 -27.28
N GLY A 261 -22.06 9.58 -26.21
CA GLY A 261 -23.17 9.82 -25.27
C GLY A 261 -22.81 9.82 -23.78
N GLY A 262 -21.60 9.38 -23.42
CA GLY A 262 -21.09 9.52 -22.05
C GLY A 262 -20.39 10.88 -21.87
N MET A 263 -20.79 11.66 -20.86
CA MET A 263 -20.19 12.95 -20.46
C MET A 263 -18.65 12.95 -20.55
N GLY A 264 -18.10 13.42 -21.67
CA GLY A 264 -16.69 13.27 -22.01
C GLY A 264 -16.13 14.53 -22.66
N GLY A 265 -16.17 15.65 -21.94
CA GLY A 265 -15.58 16.92 -22.40
C GLY A 265 -15.00 17.83 -21.31
N GLY A 266 -15.12 17.49 -20.03
CA GLY A 266 -14.62 18.34 -18.93
C GLY A 266 -14.58 17.68 -17.56
N ALA A 267 -15.45 16.70 -17.30
CA ALA A 267 -15.52 16.00 -16.01
C ALA A 267 -14.24 15.20 -15.66
N GLY A 268 -13.59 14.57 -16.65
CA GLY A 268 -12.40 13.74 -16.42
C GLY A 268 -11.17 14.53 -15.98
N LEU A 269 -10.98 15.76 -16.46
CA LEU A 269 -9.86 16.62 -16.06
C LEU A 269 -10.02 17.13 -14.62
N GLY A 270 -11.26 17.45 -14.22
CA GLY A 270 -11.56 17.86 -12.85
C GLY A 270 -11.32 16.75 -11.84
N GLU A 271 -11.84 15.54 -12.13
CA GLU A 271 -11.62 14.36 -11.28
C GLU A 271 -10.14 13.98 -11.16
N ASP A 272 -9.38 14.06 -12.27
CA ASP A 272 -7.95 13.77 -12.26
C ASP A 272 -7.13 14.79 -11.44
N LEU A 273 -7.50 16.08 -11.50
CA LEU A 273 -6.85 17.11 -10.71
C LEU A 273 -7.13 16.92 -9.21
N VAL A 274 -8.39 16.64 -8.84
CA VAL A 274 -8.77 16.37 -7.44
C VAL A 274 -8.02 15.15 -6.90
N ALA A 275 -7.91 14.09 -7.69
CA ALA A 275 -7.16 12.90 -7.33
C ALA A 275 -5.66 13.21 -7.12
N ALA A 276 -5.05 13.97 -8.04
CA ALA A 276 -3.64 14.36 -7.94
C ALA A 276 -3.37 15.25 -6.72
N VAL A 277 -4.28 16.18 -6.40
CA VAL A 277 -4.20 17.03 -5.20
C VAL A 277 -4.33 16.20 -3.94
N SER A 278 -5.28 15.24 -3.91
CA SER A 278 -5.50 14.36 -2.77
C SER A 278 -4.30 13.44 -2.53
N GLU A 279 -3.73 12.88 -3.59
CA GLU A 279 -2.51 12.08 -3.54
C GLU A 279 -1.32 12.91 -3.04
N ARG A 280 -1.10 14.11 -3.60
CA ARG A 280 -0.06 15.04 -3.15
C ARG A 280 -0.24 15.40 -1.67
N ALA A 281 -1.47 15.65 -1.22
CA ALA A 281 -1.75 15.96 0.17
C ALA A 281 -1.45 14.78 1.11
N ALA A 282 -1.65 13.54 0.64
CA ALA A 282 -1.30 12.35 1.41
C ALA A 282 0.23 12.21 1.58
N TRP A 283 1.00 12.46 0.52
CA TRP A 283 2.46 12.42 0.55
C TRP A 283 3.08 13.59 1.32
N ALA A 284 2.49 14.79 1.20
CA ALA A 284 3.01 16.00 1.84
C ALA A 284 3.08 15.90 3.38
N ARG A 285 2.25 15.04 4.00
CA ARG A 285 2.30 14.74 5.45
C ARG A 285 3.64 14.13 5.89
N TYR A 286 4.36 13.53 4.95
CA TYR A 286 5.66 12.91 5.16
C TYR A 286 6.81 13.72 4.54
N GLY A 287 6.54 14.94 4.04
CA GLY A 287 7.54 15.77 3.36
C GLY A 287 7.90 15.30 1.95
N LEU A 288 7.03 14.51 1.31
CA LEU A 288 7.20 13.92 -0.03
C LEU A 288 6.21 14.51 -1.04
#